data_AF-A0A382IDF7-F1
#
_entry.id   AF-A0A382IDF7-F1
#
_cell.length_a   1.000
_cell.length_b   1.000
_cell.length_c   1.000
_cell.angle_alpha   90.00
_cell.angle_beta   90.00
_cell.angle_gamma   90.00
#
_symmetry.space_group_name_H-M   'P 1'
#
loop_
_entity.id
_entity.type
_entity.pdbx_description
1 polymer ?
#
loop_
_entity_poly.entity_id
_entity_poly.type
_entity_poly.pdbx_seq_one_letter_code
_entity_poly.pdbx_strand_id
1 'polypeptide(L)' 'MFDKITEKFDIVFRSLRGLGKITETNIQTTVRDVRIILLEADVNYSIVKSF' A
#
# COMPACT_ATOMS: atom_id res chain seq x y z
N MET A 1 14.91 9.34 2.00
CA MET A 1 14.35 8.72 0.77
C MET A 1 13.38 7.60 1.15
N PHE A 2 13.74 6.73 2.10
CA PHE A 2 12.84 5.77 2.73
C PHE A 2 11.71 6.41 3.55
N ASP A 3 11.91 7.61 4.09
CA ASP A 3 10.92 8.29 4.95
C ASP A 3 9.59 8.58 4.24
N LYS A 4 9.65 8.93 2.95
CA LYS A 4 8.44 9.13 2.12
C LYS A 4 7.65 7.84 1.93
N ILE A 5 8.36 6.71 1.83
CA ILE A 5 7.74 5.39 1.70
C ILE A 5 7.07 5.03 3.02
N THR A 6 7.79 5.17 4.13
CA THR A 6 7.29 4.93 5.48
C THR A 6 6.04 5.76 5.77
N GLU A 7 6.02 7.05 5.42
CA GLU A 7 4.86 7.92 5.62
C GLU A 7 3.63 7.45 4.80
N LYS A 8 3.82 7.07 3.54
CA LYS A 8 2.72 6.55 2.70
C LYS A 8 2.19 5.22 3.21
N PHE A 9 3.05 4.32 3.66
CA PHE A 9 2.62 3.06 4.28
C PHE A 9 1.85 3.31 5.59
N ASP A 10 2.27 4.27 6.40
CA ASP A 10 1.56 4.63 7.63
C ASP A 10 0.13 5.12 7.35
N ILE A 11 -0.07 5.88 6.27
CA ILE A 11 -1.40 6.32 5.82
C ILE A 11 -2.25 5.12 5.39
N VAL A 12 -1.69 4.20 4.60
CA VAL A 12 -2.38 2.97 4.16
C VAL A 12 -2.75 2.09 5.35
N PHE A 13 -1.87 1.93 6.34
CA PHE A 13 -2.18 1.16 7.53
C PHE A 13 -3.17 1.86 8.46
N ARG A 14 -3.24 3.19 8.43
CA ARG A 14 -4.28 3.95 9.15
C ARG A 14 -5.65 3.80 8.49
N SER A 15 -5.73 3.72 7.15
CA SER A 15 -7.00 3.48 6.48
C SER A 15 -7.55 2.08 6.76
N LEU A 16 -6.68 1.10 6.97
CA LEU A 16 -7.04 -0.26 7.40
C LEU A 16 -7.39 -0.35 8.89
N ARG A 17 -6.74 0.45 9.74
CA ARG A 17 -6.98 0.46 11.19
C ARG A 17 -8.28 1.20 11.51
N GLY A 18 -9.15 0.60 12.33
CA GLY A 18 -10.40 1.22 12.79
C GLY A 18 -11.64 0.93 11.96
N LEU A 19 -11.53 0.17 10.87
CA LEU A 19 -12.69 -0.26 10.07
C LEU A 19 -13.59 -1.28 10.77
N GLY A 20 -13.17 -1.88 11.89
CA GLY A 20 -13.91 -2.89 12.66
C GLY A 20 -13.97 -4.26 11.98
N LYS A 21 -14.19 -4.31 10.66
CA LYS A 21 -14.14 -5.51 9.83
C LYS A 21 -13.45 -5.20 8.51
N ILE A 22 -12.44 -6.01 8.18
CA ILE A 22 -11.76 -5.92 6.89
C ILE A 22 -12.62 -6.61 5.84
N THR A 23 -12.94 -5.91 4.75
CA THR A 23 -13.71 -6.42 3.62
C THR A 23 -12.82 -6.58 2.39
N GLU A 24 -13.24 -7.45 1.46
CA GLU A 24 -12.56 -7.69 0.19
C GLU A 24 -12.27 -6.38 -0.56
N THR A 25 -13.26 -5.49 -0.62
CA THR A 25 -13.15 -4.19 -1.28
C THR A 25 -12.06 -3.32 -0.66
N ASN A 26 -11.97 -3.28 0.67
CA ASN A 26 -10.97 -2.48 1.37
C ASN A 26 -9.56 -3.04 1.16
N ILE A 27 -9.41 -4.37 1.15
CA ILE A 27 -8.13 -5.02 0.83
C ILE A 27 -7.72 -4.71 -0.60
N GLN A 28 -8.60 -4.88 -1.59
CA GLN A 28 -8.25 -4.65 -2.99
C GLN A 28 -7.79 -3.22 -3.25
N THR A 29 -8.49 -2.23 -2.68
CA THR A 29 -8.08 -0.82 -2.77
C THR A 29 -6.72 -0.60 -2.13
N THR A 30 -6.50 -1.14 -0.93
CA THR A 30 -5.22 -1.02 -0.21
C THR A 30 -4.05 -1.64 -0.98
N VAL A 31 -4.23 -2.85 -1.53
CA VAL A 31 -3.18 -3.53 -2.31
C VAL A 31 -2.83 -2.71 -3.56
N ARG A 32 -3.83 -2.11 -4.21
CA ARG A 32 -3.60 -1.22 -5.35
C ARG A 32 -2.75 -0.01 -4.96
N ASP A 33 -3.06 0.62 -3.83
CA ASP A 33 -2.30 1.78 -3.33
C ASP A 33 -0.85 1.40 -3.00
N VAL A 34 -0.63 0.24 -2.37
CA VAL A 34 0.72 -0.28 -2.11
C VAL A 34 1.51 -0.48 -3.41
N ARG A 35 0.89 -1.05 -4.45
CA ARG A 35 1.56 -1.21 -5.76
C ARG A 35 1.98 0.12 -6.38
N ILE A 36 1.15 1.16 -6.24
CA ILE A 36 1.48 2.52 -6.74
C ILE A 36 2.68 3.08 -5.97
N ILE A 37 2.69 2.96 -4.63
CA ILE A 37 3.79 3.44 -3.79
C ILE A 37 5.10 2.74 -4.15
N LEU A 38 5.06 1.43 -4.42
CA LEU A 38 6.25 0.67 -4.82
C LEU A 38 6.80 1.15 -6.18
N LEU A 39 5.92 1.47 -7.14
CA LEU A 39 6.36 2.02 -8.44
C LEU A 39 6.98 3.41 -8.30
N GLU A 40 6.39 4.28 -7.48
CA GLU A 40 6.93 5.62 -7.20
C GLU A 40 8.27 5.59 -6.45
N ALA A 41 8.54 4.49 -5.73
CA ALA A 41 9.79 4.25 -5.03
C ALA A 41 10.88 3.64 -5.92
N ASP A 42 10.67 3.60 -7.25
CA ASP A 42 11.56 2.97 -8.24
C ASP A 42 11.82 1.48 -7.97
N VAL A 43 10.84 0.76 -7.39
CA VAL A 43 10.92 -0.70 -7.21
C VAL A 43 10.66 -1.42 -8.53
N ASN A 44 11.37 -2.52 -8.76
CA ASN A 44 11.22 -3.32 -9.97
C ASN A 44 9.77 -3.79 -10.19
N TYR A 45 9.26 -3.60 -11.41
CA TYR A 45 7.90 -3.96 -11.79
C TYR A 45 7.54 -5.44 -11.50
N SER A 46 8.48 -6.38 -11.66
CA SER A 46 8.25 -7.79 -11.35
C SER A 46 7.89 -8.01 -9.88
N ILE A 47 8.50 -7.24 -8.97
CA ILE A 47 8.21 -7.28 -7.54
C ILE A 47 6.82 -6.70 -7.28
N VAL A 48 6.52 -5.54 -7.87
CA VAL A 48 5.21 -4.87 -7.74
C VAL A 48 4.06 -5.74 -8.25
N LYS A 49 4.29 -6.48 -9.34
CA LYS A 49 3.28 -7.37 -9.94
C LYS A 49 3.03 -8.63 -9.10
N SER A 50 4.05 -9.10 -8.38
CA SER A 50 3.96 -10.29 -7.53
C SER A 50 3.31 -10.03 -6.16
N PHE A 51 3.31 -8.77 -5.72
CA PHE A 51 2.58 -8.28 -4.54
C PHE A 51 1.09 -8.16 -4.86
#